data_AF-X0WI81-F1
#
_entry.id   AF-X0WI81-F1
#
_cell.length_a   1.000
_cell.length_b   1.000
_cell.length_c   1.000
_cell.angle_alpha   90.00
_cell.angle_beta   90.00
_cell.angle_gamma   90.00
#
_symmetry.space_group_name_H-M   'P 1'
#
loop_
_entity.id
_entity.type
_entity.pdbx_description
1 polymer ?
#
loop_
_entity_poly.entity_id
_entity_poly.type
_entity_poly.pdbx_seq_one_letter_code
_entity_poly.pdbx_strand_id
1 'polypeptide(L)'
;MLEAIAEEVDRRRGEATSFLQKLIRAPSPSGAEAKAAEVVADMMRDAGFDSFNVDRLNDAMGTIEGFGGGRSLLFNGHIDHVPEGDMEDPYSGRLMDGAPFGVEGEVVYGRATSDMKGSVAAMVMAGMILMELGIELKGDFKIAAVAQEETGGAGTVATIEESRFLGDVVVIGEATNMDVALGHRGGARADVVVRGRSCLASAPKRGVNALYKATDLISRIRSDLVPRLPEHPVFGKTSLAVTRI
;
A
#
# COMPACT_ATOMS: atom_id res chain seq x y z
N MET A 1 19.01 -24.31 9.73
CA MET A 1 18.08 -23.19 10.01
C MET A 1 17.54 -22.61 8.72
N LEU A 2 18.36 -21.96 7.86
CA LEU A 2 17.86 -21.37 6.61
C LEU A 2 17.25 -22.39 5.64
N GLU A 3 17.86 -23.58 5.51
CA GLU A 3 17.29 -24.67 4.70
C GLU A 3 15.93 -25.13 5.24
N ALA A 4 15.81 -25.32 6.56
CA ALA A 4 14.53 -25.66 7.19
C ALA A 4 13.46 -24.58 6.98
N ILE A 5 13.84 -23.29 7.01
CA ILE A 5 12.92 -22.19 6.67
C ILE A 5 12.49 -22.29 5.21
N ALA A 6 13.41 -22.55 4.27
CA ALA A 6 13.08 -22.66 2.85
C ALA A 6 12.15 -23.85 2.57
N GLU A 7 12.43 -25.02 3.15
CA GLU A 7 11.56 -26.19 3.07
C GLU A 7 10.16 -25.89 3.64
N GLU A 8 10.10 -25.14 4.74
CA GLU A 8 8.84 -24.76 5.36
C GLU A 8 8.02 -23.78 4.51
N VAL A 9 8.69 -22.80 3.90
CA VAL A 9 8.07 -21.87 2.94
C VAL A 9 7.43 -22.65 1.78
N ASP A 10 8.14 -23.62 1.22
CA ASP A 10 7.59 -24.45 0.13
C ASP A 10 6.44 -25.33 0.60
N ARG A 11 6.53 -25.92 1.81
CA ARG A 11 5.46 -26.72 2.41
C ARG A 11 4.18 -25.90 2.63
N ARG A 12 4.32 -24.63 3.00
CA ARG A 12 3.23 -23.70 3.30
C ARG A 12 2.73 -22.90 2.10
N ARG A 13 3.28 -23.11 0.90
CA ARG A 13 2.92 -22.37 -0.33
C ARG A 13 1.40 -22.36 -0.60
N GLY A 14 0.72 -23.49 -0.38
CA GLY A 14 -0.73 -23.58 -0.57
C GLY A 14 -1.53 -22.73 0.43
N GLU A 15 -1.07 -22.66 1.68
CA GLU A 15 -1.70 -21.85 2.72
C GLU A 15 -1.44 -20.36 2.49
N ALA A 16 -0.20 -19.98 2.15
CA ALA A 16 0.14 -18.62 1.77
C ALA A 16 -0.71 -18.14 0.58
N THR A 17 -0.88 -19.00 -0.43
CA THR A 17 -1.75 -18.74 -1.57
C THR A 17 -3.19 -18.58 -1.13
N SER A 18 -3.73 -19.49 -0.31
CA SER A 18 -5.11 -19.41 0.18
C SER A 18 -5.37 -18.14 0.99
N PHE A 19 -4.40 -17.73 1.82
CA PHE A 19 -4.49 -16.48 2.57
C PHE A 19 -4.52 -15.27 1.65
N LEU A 20 -3.61 -15.18 0.68
CA LEU A 20 -3.60 -14.12 -0.33
C LEU A 20 -4.91 -14.08 -1.12
N GLN A 21 -5.46 -15.23 -1.52
CA GLN A 21 -6.75 -15.30 -2.21
C GLN A 21 -7.90 -14.77 -1.36
N LYS A 22 -7.94 -15.10 -0.05
CA LYS A 22 -8.93 -14.53 0.88
C LYS A 22 -8.79 -13.02 0.98
N LEU A 23 -7.55 -12.51 1.04
CA LEU A 23 -7.27 -11.08 1.16
C LEU A 23 -7.62 -10.30 -0.12
N ILE A 24 -7.42 -10.88 -1.30
CA ILE A 24 -7.86 -10.31 -2.60
C ILE A 24 -9.38 -10.30 -2.72
N ARG A 25 -10.04 -11.37 -2.25
CA ARG A 25 -11.51 -11.50 -2.23
C ARG A 25 -12.19 -10.60 -1.20
N ALA A 26 -11.43 -9.86 -0.40
CA ALA A 26 -11.91 -8.77 0.44
C ALA A 26 -11.54 -7.43 -0.23
N PRO A 27 -12.44 -6.85 -1.05
CA PRO A 27 -12.22 -5.53 -1.64
C PRO A 27 -11.93 -4.49 -0.56
N SER A 28 -10.94 -3.65 -0.80
CA SER A 28 -10.50 -2.64 0.15
C SER A 28 -9.98 -1.40 -0.57
N PRO A 29 -10.83 -0.71 -1.36
CA PRO A 29 -10.46 0.62 -1.82
C PRO A 29 -10.22 1.53 -0.60
N SER A 30 -9.35 2.53 -0.73
CA SER A 30 -8.98 3.40 0.39
C SER A 30 -10.23 4.00 1.07
N GLY A 31 -10.34 3.80 2.38
CA GLY A 31 -11.51 4.13 3.22
C GLY A 31 -12.53 3.00 3.43
N ALA A 32 -12.34 1.82 2.84
CA ALA A 32 -13.21 0.65 2.98
C ALA A 32 -12.44 -0.64 3.34
N GLU A 33 -11.38 -0.52 4.14
CA GLU A 33 -10.40 -1.58 4.41
C GLU A 33 -10.84 -2.59 5.48
N ALA A 34 -11.93 -2.33 6.21
CA ALA A 34 -12.36 -3.10 7.38
C ALA A 34 -12.32 -4.62 7.15
N LYS A 35 -12.84 -5.11 6.01
CA LYS A 35 -12.88 -6.54 5.75
C LYS A 35 -11.49 -7.15 5.48
N ALA A 36 -10.62 -6.41 4.79
CA ALA A 36 -9.25 -6.85 4.55
C ALA A 36 -8.44 -6.86 5.87
N ALA A 37 -8.64 -5.86 6.72
CA ALA A 37 -8.01 -5.79 8.04
C ALA A 37 -8.40 -6.96 8.94
N GLU A 38 -9.69 -7.31 8.97
CA GLU A 38 -10.19 -8.51 9.66
C GLU A 38 -9.50 -9.78 9.16
N VAL A 39 -9.39 -9.96 7.84
CA VAL A 39 -8.74 -11.14 7.23
C VAL A 39 -7.27 -11.25 7.67
N VAL A 40 -6.54 -10.15 7.75
CA VAL A 40 -5.15 -10.14 8.24
C VAL A 40 -5.09 -10.44 9.74
N ALA A 41 -5.94 -9.82 10.54
CA ALA A 41 -5.99 -10.03 11.99
C ALA A 41 -6.40 -11.46 12.38
N ASP A 42 -7.36 -12.04 11.66
CA ASP A 42 -7.76 -13.44 11.85
C ASP A 42 -6.61 -14.39 11.46
N MET A 43 -5.86 -14.11 10.38
CA MET A 43 -4.69 -14.91 10.04
C MET A 43 -3.58 -14.81 11.09
N MET A 44 -3.30 -13.62 11.64
CA MET A 44 -2.33 -13.46 12.74
C MET A 44 -2.78 -14.21 14.01
N ARG A 45 -4.08 -14.18 14.31
CA ARG A 45 -4.67 -14.95 15.42
C ARG A 45 -4.51 -16.46 15.21
N ASP A 46 -4.86 -16.95 14.03
CA ASP A 46 -4.80 -18.37 13.68
C ASP A 46 -3.35 -18.88 13.64
N ALA A 47 -2.41 -18.02 13.24
CA ALA A 47 -0.97 -18.29 13.29
C ALA A 47 -0.38 -18.29 14.72
N GLY A 48 -1.12 -17.74 15.70
CA GLY A 48 -0.73 -17.76 17.12
C GLY A 48 0.10 -16.56 17.58
N PHE A 49 0.05 -15.42 16.89
CA PHE A 49 0.75 -14.20 17.33
C PHE A 49 0.35 -13.83 18.78
N ASP A 50 1.33 -13.41 19.59
CA ASP A 50 1.12 -13.10 21.01
C ASP A 50 0.13 -11.95 21.22
N SER A 51 0.11 -10.99 20.29
CA SER A 51 -0.90 -9.94 20.24
C SER A 51 -1.28 -9.59 18.81
N PHE A 52 -2.54 -9.23 18.62
CA PHE A 52 -3.07 -8.69 17.37
C PHE A 52 -4.26 -7.76 17.66
N ASN A 53 -4.42 -6.72 16.85
CA ASN A 53 -5.58 -5.82 16.92
C ASN A 53 -5.87 -5.18 15.57
N VAL A 54 -7.10 -4.70 15.41
CA VAL A 54 -7.51 -3.80 14.33
C VAL A 54 -7.92 -2.49 14.97
N ASP A 55 -7.35 -1.37 14.52
CA ASP A 55 -7.66 -0.06 15.07
C ASP A 55 -8.87 0.62 14.40
N ARG A 56 -9.11 1.89 14.74
CA ARG A 56 -10.24 2.67 14.22
C ARG A 56 -10.14 3.01 12.72
N LEU A 57 -8.95 3.00 12.14
CA LEU A 57 -8.72 3.23 10.71
C LEU A 57 -8.68 1.93 9.91
N ASN A 58 -8.83 0.78 10.59
CA ASN A 58 -8.67 -0.55 10.05
C ASN A 58 -7.20 -0.91 9.78
N ASP A 59 -6.27 -0.38 10.58
CA ASP A 59 -4.89 -0.85 10.61
C ASP A 59 -4.84 -2.15 11.43
N ALA A 60 -4.43 -3.26 10.82
CA ALA A 60 -4.23 -4.53 11.48
C ALA A 60 -2.77 -4.66 11.94
N MET A 61 -2.55 -4.73 13.24
CA MET A 61 -1.23 -4.85 13.84
C MET A 61 -1.11 -6.18 14.58
N GLY A 62 0.09 -6.77 14.57
CA GLY A 62 0.37 -7.99 15.33
C GLY A 62 1.84 -8.11 15.72
N THR A 63 2.09 -8.77 16.85
CA THR A 63 3.43 -8.97 17.42
C THR A 63 3.66 -10.42 17.82
N ILE A 64 4.84 -10.93 17.50
CA ILE A 64 5.46 -12.09 18.12
C ILE A 64 6.55 -11.56 19.04
N GLU A 65 6.41 -11.80 20.34
CA GLU A 65 7.31 -11.25 21.36
C GLU A 65 8.68 -11.92 21.32
N GLY A 66 9.73 -11.10 21.31
CA GLY A 66 11.08 -11.61 21.51
C GLY A 66 11.36 -11.86 22.99
N PHE A 67 12.35 -12.71 23.28
CA PHE A 67 12.77 -12.95 24.68
C PHE A 67 13.65 -11.83 25.26
N GLY A 68 13.94 -10.78 24.49
CA GLY A 68 14.66 -9.58 24.90
C GLY A 68 16.14 -9.53 24.49
N GLY A 69 16.69 -8.32 24.51
CA GLY A 69 18.10 -8.05 24.19
C GLY A 69 18.43 -8.00 22.68
N GLY A 70 17.41 -8.00 21.81
CA GLY A 70 17.54 -7.81 20.36
C GLY A 70 16.84 -6.54 19.87
N ARG A 71 17.06 -6.22 18.60
CA ARG A 71 16.32 -5.16 17.90
C ARG A 71 15.02 -5.75 17.33
N SER A 72 13.94 -5.01 17.51
CA SER A 72 12.63 -5.32 16.91
C SER A 72 12.64 -5.05 15.40
N LEU A 73 11.90 -5.86 14.66
CA LEU A 73 11.68 -5.73 13.23
C LEU A 73 10.19 -5.51 12.96
N LEU A 74 9.85 -4.39 12.34
CA LEU A 74 8.50 -4.06 11.91
C LEU A 74 8.39 -4.22 10.39
N PHE A 75 7.58 -5.18 9.95
CA PHE A 75 7.09 -5.24 8.59
C PHE A 75 5.87 -4.33 8.44
N ASN A 76 5.93 -3.41 7.48
CA ASN A 76 4.83 -2.51 7.16
C ASN A 76 4.37 -2.74 5.72
N GLY A 77 3.07 -2.77 5.51
CA GLY A 77 2.49 -2.89 4.18
C GLY A 77 1.04 -2.46 4.16
N HIS A 78 0.59 -1.88 3.06
CA HIS A 78 -0.78 -1.39 2.96
C HIS A 78 -1.73 -2.47 2.43
N ILE A 79 -2.98 -2.40 2.88
CA ILE A 79 -4.07 -3.29 2.47
C ILE A 79 -5.14 -2.56 1.66
N ASP A 80 -5.09 -1.23 1.61
CA ASP A 80 -5.92 -0.47 0.67
C ASP A 80 -5.40 -0.57 -0.77
N HIS A 81 -6.23 -0.18 -1.73
CA HIS A 81 -5.81 -0.16 -3.13
C HIS A 81 -6.52 0.91 -3.95
N VAL A 82 -5.86 1.38 -5.01
CA VAL A 82 -6.49 2.19 -6.07
C VAL A 82 -7.67 1.49 -6.76
N PRO A 83 -8.55 2.25 -7.45
CA PRO A 83 -9.64 1.67 -8.24
C PRO A 83 -9.18 0.56 -9.20
N GLU A 84 -10.05 -0.42 -9.42
CA GLU A 84 -9.79 -1.60 -10.24
C GLU A 84 -9.47 -1.28 -11.70
N GLY A 85 -10.02 -0.18 -12.23
CA GLY A 85 -9.94 0.18 -13.64
C GLY A 85 -10.73 -0.80 -14.51
N ASP A 86 -10.20 -1.14 -15.68
CA ASP A 86 -10.82 -2.07 -16.65
C ASP A 86 -10.47 -3.55 -16.37
N MET A 87 -9.99 -3.85 -15.16
CA MET A 87 -9.60 -5.21 -14.78
C MET A 87 -10.84 -6.12 -14.72
N GLU A 88 -10.83 -7.20 -15.50
CA GLU A 88 -11.86 -8.23 -15.42
C GLU A 88 -11.72 -9.02 -14.11
N ASP A 89 -12.82 -9.25 -13.40
CA ASP A 89 -12.88 -9.98 -12.13
C ASP A 89 -11.76 -9.62 -11.12
N PRO A 90 -11.65 -8.34 -10.71
CA PRO A 90 -10.52 -7.84 -9.94
C PRO A 90 -10.38 -8.52 -8.56
N TYR A 91 -11.46 -9.10 -8.03
CA TYR A 91 -11.47 -9.75 -6.72
C TYR A 91 -11.54 -11.28 -6.80
N SER A 92 -11.25 -11.87 -7.97
CA SER A 92 -11.32 -13.33 -8.14
C SER A 92 -10.33 -14.09 -7.25
N GLY A 93 -9.10 -13.57 -7.13
CA GLY A 93 -7.99 -14.29 -6.50
C GLY A 93 -7.75 -15.62 -7.19
N ARG A 94 -7.99 -15.74 -8.50
CA ARG A 94 -7.83 -17.02 -9.20
C ARG A 94 -6.35 -17.32 -9.45
N LEU A 95 -5.98 -18.59 -9.39
CA LEU A 95 -4.70 -19.03 -9.93
C LEU A 95 -4.81 -19.09 -11.45
N MET A 96 -3.78 -18.62 -12.13
CA MET A 96 -3.66 -18.72 -13.58
C MET A 96 -2.19 -18.73 -14.01
N ASP A 97 -1.95 -19.09 -15.26
CA ASP A 97 -0.64 -19.00 -15.89
C ASP A 97 -0.14 -17.54 -15.89
N GLY A 98 1.11 -17.33 -15.48
CA GLY A 98 1.77 -16.03 -15.41
C GLY A 98 2.30 -15.50 -16.74
N ALA A 99 2.38 -16.32 -17.79
CA ALA A 99 2.91 -15.94 -19.09
C ALA A 99 2.24 -14.70 -19.72
N PRO A 100 0.91 -14.46 -19.57
CA PRO A 100 0.26 -13.22 -20.03
C PRO A 100 0.84 -11.95 -19.37
N PHE A 101 1.47 -12.08 -18.21
CA PHE A 101 2.12 -10.99 -17.46
C PHE A 101 3.65 -11.01 -17.57
N GLY A 102 4.21 -11.91 -18.38
CA GLY A 102 5.66 -12.09 -18.49
C GLY A 102 6.31 -12.73 -17.27
N VAL A 103 5.55 -13.48 -16.47
CA VAL A 103 6.02 -14.17 -15.27
C VAL A 103 6.01 -15.68 -15.51
N GLU A 104 7.07 -16.39 -15.14
CA GLU A 104 7.09 -17.85 -15.22
C GLU A 104 6.28 -18.49 -14.09
N GLY A 105 5.51 -19.53 -14.42
CA GLY A 105 4.74 -20.30 -13.44
C GLY A 105 3.34 -19.75 -13.18
N GLU A 106 2.75 -20.16 -12.06
CA GLU A 106 1.40 -19.74 -11.66
C GLU A 106 1.43 -18.42 -10.88
N VAL A 107 0.43 -17.57 -11.13
CA VAL A 107 0.21 -16.30 -10.43
C VAL A 107 -1.17 -16.27 -9.81
N VAL A 108 -1.33 -15.50 -8.72
CA VAL A 108 -2.64 -15.15 -8.17
C VAL A 108 -3.11 -13.87 -8.83
N TYR A 109 -4.18 -13.95 -9.61
CA TYR A 109 -4.73 -12.80 -10.33
C TYR A 109 -5.77 -12.06 -9.48
N GLY A 110 -5.57 -10.75 -9.32
CA GLY A 110 -6.48 -9.86 -8.61
C GLY A 110 -5.90 -8.46 -8.37
N ARG A 111 -6.78 -7.49 -8.14
CA ARG A 111 -6.42 -6.15 -7.69
C ARG A 111 -5.71 -6.27 -6.35
N ALA A 112 -4.62 -5.53 -6.25
CA ALA A 112 -3.74 -5.45 -5.09
C ALA A 112 -2.93 -6.72 -4.78
N THR A 113 -2.92 -7.74 -5.65
CA THR A 113 -1.98 -8.87 -5.52
C THR A 113 -0.54 -8.36 -5.47
N SER A 114 -0.14 -7.60 -6.50
CA SER A 114 1.22 -7.03 -6.58
C SER A 114 1.40 -5.87 -5.62
N ASP A 115 0.36 -5.06 -5.42
CA ASP A 115 0.44 -3.76 -4.76
C ASP A 115 -0.67 -3.60 -3.69
N MET A 116 -0.44 -4.02 -2.44
CA MET A 116 0.71 -4.83 -2.01
C MET A 116 0.32 -6.01 -1.11
N LYS A 117 -0.91 -6.53 -1.26
CA LYS A 117 -1.46 -7.62 -0.44
C LYS A 117 -0.64 -8.90 -0.51
N GLY A 118 0.05 -9.16 -1.62
CA GLY A 118 0.99 -10.28 -1.74
C GLY A 118 2.13 -10.22 -0.72
N SER A 119 2.72 -9.03 -0.54
CA SER A 119 3.77 -8.80 0.44
C SER A 119 3.25 -8.89 1.87
N VAL A 120 2.07 -8.33 2.15
CA VAL A 120 1.42 -8.47 3.46
C VAL A 120 1.19 -9.94 3.79
N ALA A 121 0.70 -10.72 2.83
CA ALA A 121 0.52 -12.16 3.00
C ALA A 121 1.85 -12.86 3.34
N ALA A 122 2.92 -12.56 2.61
CA ALA A 122 4.24 -13.12 2.84
C ALA A 122 4.79 -12.76 4.23
N MET A 123 4.59 -11.52 4.71
CA MET A 123 5.04 -11.07 6.04
C MET A 123 4.37 -11.86 7.17
N VAL A 124 3.06 -12.06 7.10
CA VAL A 124 2.31 -12.85 8.11
C VAL A 124 2.76 -14.31 8.09
N MET A 125 2.89 -14.89 6.89
CA MET A 125 3.38 -16.26 6.74
C MET A 125 4.81 -16.43 7.27
N ALA A 126 5.68 -15.43 7.11
CA ALA A 126 7.03 -15.47 7.68
C ALA A 126 6.98 -15.56 9.21
N GLY A 127 6.14 -14.77 9.88
CA GLY A 127 5.94 -14.85 11.33
C GLY A 127 5.46 -16.24 11.77
N MET A 128 4.44 -16.77 11.09
CA MET A 128 3.91 -18.12 11.34
C MET A 128 4.99 -19.21 11.22
N ILE A 129 5.80 -19.16 10.16
CA ILE A 129 6.87 -20.13 9.89
C ILE A 129 7.94 -20.08 10.98
N LEU A 130 8.32 -18.88 11.44
CA LEU A 130 9.29 -18.73 12.53
C LEU A 130 8.79 -19.38 13.82
N MET A 131 7.51 -19.17 14.15
CA MET A 131 6.88 -19.77 15.33
C MET A 131 6.78 -21.29 15.24
N GLU A 132 6.37 -21.82 14.09
CA GLU A 132 6.23 -23.28 13.89
C GLU A 132 7.56 -24.01 13.97
N LEU A 133 8.63 -23.40 13.46
CA LEU A 133 9.98 -23.94 13.56
C LEU A 133 10.60 -23.75 14.97
N GLY A 134 9.89 -23.11 15.90
CA GLY A 134 10.37 -22.83 17.25
C GLY A 134 11.60 -21.91 17.27
N ILE A 135 11.70 -20.99 16.30
CA ILE A 135 12.83 -20.06 16.20
C ILE A 135 12.63 -18.92 17.20
N GLU A 136 13.42 -18.93 18.26
CA GLU A 136 13.39 -17.87 19.28
C GLU A 136 14.06 -16.58 18.79
N LEU A 137 13.34 -15.46 18.86
CA LEU A 137 13.83 -14.15 18.47
C LEU A 137 14.22 -13.32 19.70
N LYS A 138 15.34 -12.60 19.62
CA LYS A 138 15.75 -11.67 20.68
C LYS A 138 14.95 -10.38 20.72
N GLY A 139 14.43 -9.95 19.57
CA GLY A 139 13.62 -8.75 19.43
C GLY A 139 12.29 -9.10 18.77
N ASP A 140 11.30 -8.25 19.00
CA ASP A 140 9.94 -8.50 18.53
C ASP A 140 9.87 -8.55 17.01
N PHE A 141 9.08 -9.50 16.49
CA PHE A 141 8.67 -9.53 15.10
C PHE A 141 7.28 -8.91 15.01
N LYS A 142 7.15 -7.81 14.29
CA LYS A 142 5.95 -6.98 14.26
C LYS A 142 5.46 -6.82 12.84
N ILE A 143 4.14 -6.79 12.67
CA ILE A 143 3.47 -6.49 11.40
C ILE A 143 2.50 -5.34 11.62
N ALA A 144 2.51 -4.37 10.71
CA ALA A 144 1.49 -3.35 10.56
C ALA A 144 0.96 -3.38 9.12
N ALA A 145 -0.23 -3.96 8.95
CA ALA A 145 -1.01 -3.95 7.72
C ALA A 145 -1.96 -2.75 7.72
N VAL A 146 -1.60 -1.68 7.00
CA VAL A 146 -2.17 -0.35 7.17
C VAL A 146 -3.18 0.03 6.10
N ALA A 147 -4.10 0.93 6.45
CA ALA A 147 -5.11 1.52 5.59
C ALA A 147 -4.65 2.87 5.00
N GLN A 148 -5.31 3.28 3.92
CA GLN A 148 -5.18 4.61 3.31
C GLN A 148 -3.74 5.05 3.00
N GLU A 149 -2.88 4.15 2.52
CA GLU A 149 -1.58 4.53 1.97
C GLU A 149 -1.77 5.40 0.73
N GLU A 150 -2.62 4.93 -0.19
CA GLU A 150 -2.83 5.48 -1.54
C GLU A 150 -3.46 6.90 -1.52
N THR A 151 -3.98 7.31 -0.37
CA THR A 151 -4.63 8.61 -0.16
C THR A 151 -3.86 9.54 0.78
N GLY A 152 -2.68 9.14 1.25
CA GLY A 152 -1.77 10.01 2.00
C GLY A 152 -1.15 9.40 3.26
N GLY A 153 -1.22 8.09 3.46
CA GLY A 153 -0.54 7.38 4.55
C GLY A 153 -1.18 7.52 5.92
N ALA A 154 -2.50 7.76 5.98
CA ALA A 154 -3.18 8.02 7.25
C ALA A 154 -3.07 6.85 8.24
N GLY A 155 -3.12 5.60 7.76
CA GLY A 155 -2.97 4.41 8.60
C GLY A 155 -1.59 4.32 9.23
N THR A 156 -0.51 4.41 8.43
CA THR A 156 0.86 4.44 8.97
C THR A 156 1.05 5.56 10.00
N VAL A 157 0.53 6.76 9.74
CA VAL A 157 0.58 7.86 10.73
C VAL A 157 -0.14 7.48 12.02
N ALA A 158 -1.33 6.88 11.96
CA ALA A 158 -2.06 6.44 13.15
C ALA A 158 -1.32 5.35 13.94
N THR A 159 -0.69 4.39 13.27
CA THR A 159 0.13 3.36 13.95
C THR A 159 1.27 3.98 14.76
N ILE A 160 1.89 5.05 14.26
CA ILE A 160 2.99 5.77 14.91
C ILE A 160 2.46 6.72 16.00
N GLU A 161 1.45 7.52 15.68
CA GLU A 161 1.01 8.64 16.50
C GLU A 161 0.05 8.23 17.62
N GLU A 162 -0.83 7.28 17.35
CA GLU A 162 -1.89 6.85 18.27
C GLU A 162 -1.50 5.56 18.98
N SER A 163 -1.13 4.53 18.21
CA SER A 163 -0.84 3.19 18.74
C SER A 163 0.58 3.04 19.27
N ARG A 164 1.49 3.97 18.95
CA ARG A 164 2.93 3.89 19.27
C ARG A 164 3.55 2.55 18.84
N PHE A 165 3.07 2.02 17.72
CA PHE A 165 3.47 0.72 17.18
C PHE A 165 4.75 0.87 16.35
N LEU A 166 5.89 0.96 17.04
CA LEU A 166 7.21 1.22 16.45
C LEU A 166 8.07 -0.05 16.33
N GLY A 167 9.12 0.00 15.51
CA GLY A 167 10.18 -0.99 15.46
C GLY A 167 11.56 -0.34 15.33
N ASP A 168 12.61 -1.02 15.75
CA ASP A 168 14.00 -0.54 15.62
C ASP A 168 14.47 -0.55 14.15
N VAL A 169 13.94 -1.50 13.37
CA VAL A 169 14.11 -1.63 11.93
C VAL A 169 12.74 -1.79 11.30
N VAL A 170 12.51 -1.09 10.19
CA VAL A 170 11.25 -1.17 9.43
C VAL A 170 11.55 -1.67 8.02
N VAL A 171 10.78 -2.64 7.55
CA VAL A 171 10.79 -3.12 6.16
C VAL A 171 9.41 -2.89 5.55
N ILE A 172 9.36 -2.07 4.50
CA ILE A 172 8.14 -1.81 3.74
C ILE A 172 8.12 -2.74 2.53
N GLY A 173 7.05 -3.51 2.36
CA GLY A 173 6.96 -4.59 1.36
C GLY A 173 6.57 -4.17 -0.05
N GLU A 174 6.82 -2.93 -0.45
CA GLU A 174 6.40 -2.39 -1.74
C GLU A 174 6.86 -3.21 -2.95
N ALA A 175 6.13 -3.09 -4.06
CA ALA A 175 6.31 -3.87 -5.30
C ALA A 175 7.58 -3.48 -6.09
N THR A 176 8.74 -3.71 -5.50
CA THR A 176 10.07 -3.30 -5.97
C THR A 176 10.82 -4.36 -6.78
N ASN A 177 10.15 -5.48 -7.11
CA ASN A 177 10.77 -6.64 -7.75
C ASN A 177 12.00 -7.17 -6.97
N MET A 178 11.89 -7.22 -5.65
CA MET A 178 12.95 -7.64 -4.70
C MET A 178 14.18 -6.71 -4.66
N ASP A 179 14.08 -5.49 -5.18
CA ASP A 179 15.14 -4.49 -5.09
C ASP A 179 14.98 -3.61 -3.83
N VAL A 180 16.08 -3.05 -3.34
CA VAL A 180 16.07 -2.13 -2.20
C VAL A 180 15.95 -0.70 -2.70
N ALA A 181 14.78 -0.11 -2.52
CA ALA A 181 14.57 1.31 -2.81
C ALA A 181 15.38 2.18 -1.83
N LEU A 182 16.36 2.93 -2.34
CA LEU A 182 17.20 3.85 -1.54
C LEU A 182 16.45 5.13 -1.09
N GLY A 183 15.21 5.29 -1.53
CA GLY A 183 14.32 6.39 -1.19
C GLY A 183 13.22 6.55 -2.23
N HIS A 184 12.31 7.48 -2.00
CA HIS A 184 11.21 7.79 -2.90
C HIS A 184 11.02 9.31 -3.02
N ARG A 185 10.26 9.73 -4.03
CA ARG A 185 9.86 11.14 -4.17
C ARG A 185 8.76 11.45 -3.15
N GLY A 186 8.76 12.68 -2.64
CA GLY A 186 7.60 13.22 -1.94
C GLY A 186 6.47 13.54 -2.92
N GLY A 187 5.26 13.71 -2.38
CA GLY A 187 4.08 14.11 -3.15
C GLY A 187 3.33 15.25 -2.46
N ALA A 188 2.67 16.10 -3.25
CA ALA A 188 1.75 17.11 -2.75
C ALA A 188 0.57 17.25 -3.73
N ARG A 189 -0.63 17.43 -3.18
CA ARG A 189 -1.84 17.73 -3.94
C ARG A 189 -2.36 19.10 -3.50
N ALA A 190 -2.80 19.91 -4.47
CA ALA A 190 -3.36 21.23 -4.22
C ALA A 190 -4.63 21.45 -5.04
N ASP A 191 -5.67 21.97 -4.39
CA ASP A 191 -6.87 22.45 -5.06
C ASP A 191 -6.73 23.96 -5.36
N VAL A 192 -6.97 24.35 -6.61
CA VAL A 192 -6.89 25.75 -7.05
C VAL A 192 -8.27 26.25 -7.44
N VAL A 193 -8.78 27.24 -6.69
CA VAL A 193 -10.11 27.81 -6.92
C VAL A 193 -10.03 29.06 -7.79
N VAL A 194 -10.47 28.95 -9.05
CA VAL A 194 -10.53 30.08 -9.98
C VAL A 194 -11.89 30.76 -9.90
N ARG A 195 -11.91 32.05 -9.55
CA ARG A 195 -13.15 32.83 -9.41
C ARG A 195 -13.39 33.78 -10.59
N GLY A 196 -14.64 33.82 -11.02
CA GLY A 196 -15.17 34.69 -12.07
C GLY A 196 -16.20 35.68 -11.55
N ARG A 197 -16.88 36.35 -12.48
CA ARG A 197 -18.04 37.22 -12.24
C ARG A 197 -19.17 36.78 -13.15
N SER A 198 -20.29 36.36 -12.58
CA SER A 198 -21.46 35.90 -13.34
C SER A 198 -22.12 37.05 -14.12
N CYS A 199 -22.67 36.75 -15.29
CA CYS A 199 -23.46 37.66 -16.10
C CYS A 199 -24.42 36.87 -17.00
N LEU A 200 -25.36 37.56 -17.65
CA LEU A 200 -26.19 36.96 -18.69
C LEU A 200 -25.32 36.49 -19.87
N ALA A 201 -25.58 35.28 -20.38
CA ALA A 201 -24.76 34.67 -21.44
C ALA A 201 -24.71 35.48 -22.74
N SER A 202 -25.75 36.26 -23.05
CA SER A 202 -25.79 37.16 -24.21
C SER A 202 -25.01 38.47 -24.01
N ALA A 203 -24.53 38.74 -22.80
CA ALA A 203 -23.74 39.93 -22.46
C ALA A 203 -22.41 39.56 -21.77
N PRO A 204 -21.56 38.70 -22.39
CA PRO A 204 -20.38 38.13 -21.75
C PRO A 204 -19.35 39.19 -21.31
N LYS A 205 -19.33 40.35 -21.98
CA LYS A 205 -18.48 41.50 -21.64
C LYS A 205 -18.73 42.08 -20.24
N ARG A 206 -19.88 41.76 -19.61
CA ARG A 206 -20.23 42.22 -18.25
C ARG A 206 -19.73 41.29 -17.15
N GLY A 207 -19.31 40.07 -17.52
CA GLY A 207 -18.81 39.07 -16.60
C GLY A 207 -17.32 38.78 -16.76
N VAL A 208 -16.86 37.80 -16.01
CA VAL A 208 -15.52 37.24 -16.09
C VAL A 208 -15.68 35.73 -16.01
N ASN A 209 -15.42 35.04 -17.10
CA ASN A 209 -15.60 33.59 -17.14
C ASN A 209 -14.46 32.90 -16.38
N ALA A 210 -14.80 32.19 -15.30
CA ALA A 210 -13.83 31.43 -14.51
C ALA A 210 -13.19 30.28 -15.31
N LEU A 211 -13.93 29.67 -16.23
CA LEU A 211 -13.43 28.58 -17.07
C LEU A 211 -12.32 29.06 -18.00
N TYR A 212 -12.47 30.23 -18.63
CA TYR A 212 -11.42 30.78 -19.49
C TYR A 212 -10.15 31.13 -18.71
N LYS A 213 -10.30 31.67 -17.49
CA LYS A 213 -9.15 31.86 -16.59
C LYS A 213 -8.49 30.54 -16.19
N ALA A 214 -9.28 29.50 -15.93
CA ALA A 214 -8.77 28.18 -15.58
C ALA A 214 -8.00 27.56 -16.76
N THR A 215 -8.53 27.67 -17.99
CA THR A 215 -7.81 27.19 -19.19
C THR A 215 -6.49 27.93 -19.40
N ASP A 216 -6.46 29.25 -19.16
CA ASP A 216 -5.22 30.04 -19.24
C ASP A 216 -4.20 29.61 -18.18
N LEU A 217 -4.65 29.39 -16.95
CA LEU A 217 -3.82 28.90 -15.85
C LEU A 217 -3.23 27.53 -16.18
N ILE A 218 -4.04 26.57 -16.62
CA ILE A 218 -3.61 25.22 -16.99
C ILE A 218 -2.58 25.29 -18.13
N SER A 219 -2.83 26.14 -19.13
CA SER A 219 -1.90 26.36 -20.24
C SER A 219 -0.54 26.86 -19.73
N ARG A 220 -0.51 27.82 -18.80
CA ARG A 220 0.72 28.32 -18.18
C ARG A 220 1.41 27.29 -17.31
N ILE A 221 0.66 26.49 -16.56
CA ILE A 221 1.23 25.38 -15.78
C ILE A 221 2.00 24.44 -16.71
N ARG A 222 1.37 24.03 -17.82
CA ARG A 222 1.98 23.10 -18.79
C ARG A 222 3.16 23.71 -19.53
N SER A 223 3.05 24.97 -19.98
CA SER A 223 4.02 25.57 -20.90
C SER A 223 5.17 26.34 -20.23
N ASP A 224 4.99 26.83 -19.01
CA ASP A 224 5.99 27.64 -18.29
C ASP A 224 6.46 26.94 -17.00
N LEU A 225 5.52 26.53 -16.13
CA LEU A 225 5.88 25.98 -14.83
C LEU A 225 6.54 24.60 -14.93
N VAL A 226 5.91 23.62 -15.58
CA VAL A 226 6.41 22.23 -15.69
C VAL A 226 7.83 22.17 -16.27
N PRO A 227 8.18 22.90 -17.36
CA PRO A 227 9.54 22.91 -17.87
C PRO A 227 10.61 23.38 -16.88
N ARG A 228 10.24 24.27 -15.94
CA ARG A 228 11.13 24.93 -14.98
C ARG A 228 11.21 24.23 -13.62
N LEU A 229 10.49 23.13 -13.45
CA LEU A 229 10.55 22.35 -12.21
C LEU A 229 11.96 21.77 -12.01
N PRO A 230 12.43 21.67 -10.74
CA PRO A 230 13.75 21.17 -10.44
C PRO A 230 13.90 19.69 -10.80
N GLU A 231 15.16 19.27 -10.86
CA GLU A 231 15.55 17.88 -11.07
C GLU A 231 16.45 17.43 -9.92
N HIS A 232 16.16 16.26 -9.37
CA HIS A 232 16.97 15.66 -8.33
C HIS A 232 18.02 14.73 -8.97
N PRO A 233 19.30 14.77 -8.54
CA PRO A 233 20.36 13.95 -9.15
C PRO A 233 20.09 12.44 -9.17
N VAL A 234 19.30 11.94 -8.21
CA VAL A 234 18.97 10.50 -8.07
C VAL A 234 17.55 10.19 -8.54
N PHE A 235 16.58 11.09 -8.30
CA PHE A 235 15.15 10.81 -8.51
C PHE A 235 14.58 11.47 -9.77
N GLY A 236 15.44 12.13 -10.54
CA GLY A 236 15.10 12.76 -11.81
C GLY A 236 14.20 13.98 -11.67
N LYS A 237 13.56 14.34 -12.78
CA LYS A 237 12.76 15.55 -12.92
C LYS A 237 11.47 15.50 -12.07
N THR A 238 11.17 16.60 -11.37
CA THR A 238 9.90 16.75 -10.67
C THR A 238 8.73 16.78 -11.67
N SER A 239 7.68 16.03 -11.37
CA SER A 239 6.45 15.96 -12.16
C SER A 239 5.34 16.79 -11.52
N LEU A 240 4.54 17.47 -12.34
CA LEU A 240 3.32 18.16 -11.94
C LEU A 240 2.27 17.97 -13.03
N ALA A 241 1.06 17.58 -12.64
CA ALA A 241 -0.06 17.40 -13.55
C ALA A 241 -1.35 17.98 -12.95
N VAL A 242 -2.21 18.52 -13.83
CA VAL A 242 -3.59 18.87 -13.48
C VAL A 242 -4.45 17.65 -13.80
N THR A 243 -5.03 17.02 -12.78
CA THR A 243 -5.73 15.74 -12.92
C THR A 243 -7.26 15.88 -12.87
N ARG A 244 -7.78 17.04 -12.47
CA ARG A 244 -9.21 17.34 -12.35
C ARG A 244 -9.47 18.84 -12.58
N ILE A 245 -10.61 19.18 -13.20
CA ILE A 245 -11.12 20.55 -13.42
C ILE A 245 -12.59 20.59 -13.02
#